data_AF-A0A2E0S510-F1
#
_entry.id   AF-A0A2E0S510-F1
#
_cell.length_a   1.000
_cell.length_b   1.000
_cell.length_c   1.000
_cell.angle_alpha   90.00
_cell.angle_beta   90.00
_cell.angle_gamma   90.00
#
_symmetry.space_group_name_H-M   'P 1'
#
loop_
_entity.id
_entity.type
_entity.pdbx_description
1 polymer ?
#
loop_
_entity_poly.entity_id
_entity_poly.type
_entity_poly.pdbx_seq_one_letter_code
_entity_poly.pdbx_strand_id
1 'polypeptide(L)'
;MVVGGNTLNPLLAGPADFVFLSQQLERLERAEIPVIWNWSWHDRRNQWPRCFKWPSNVHQIIGDTPQTITLDVTDKDPVTFVGIELTSSQPISFSWFEGLELNGVVFGVGYGLIGDDEPIPANLNNWLLSGKPYGVSSQNEPLQVYNAGSPQGRSLEETGPHGAALLEYSLSGEIDCQFINTSKVEYESISIDASEVDTAESLATVAKEQLASRTFDKSIIYVIELILVNSNCNLHSLPFVEHYDDFRKHLQRSMTEVSPGLILSRLSPLHVDSDTRCFEEEILGEFLFVTSELKERGWDTLNLALKIPDQPEADWTRIHDDLSGLQTILSAESLGKNLLGRQDKDAA
;
A
#
# COMPACT_ATOMS: atom_id res chain seq x y z
N MET A 1 17.56 -10.72 16.47
CA MET A 1 16.51 -10.14 15.61
C MET A 1 15.85 -8.98 16.36
N VAL A 2 15.51 -7.90 15.68
CA VAL A 2 14.83 -6.74 16.28
C VAL A 2 13.48 -6.54 15.60
N VAL A 3 12.44 -6.34 16.39
CA VAL A 3 11.07 -6.03 15.95
C VAL A 3 10.69 -4.68 16.52
N GLY A 4 10.57 -3.66 15.66
CA GLY A 4 10.27 -2.28 16.09
C GLY A 4 8.80 -2.04 16.44
N GLY A 5 7.89 -2.91 16.01
CA GLY A 5 6.45 -2.85 16.30
C GLY A 5 5.57 -3.02 15.06
N ASN A 6 4.25 -2.98 15.25
CA ASN A 6 3.21 -3.20 14.22
C ASN A 6 3.32 -4.57 13.54
N THR A 7 3.58 -5.61 14.34
CA THR A 7 3.75 -6.99 13.84
C THR A 7 2.41 -7.66 13.56
N LEU A 8 1.45 -7.48 14.48
CA LEU A 8 0.14 -8.11 14.41
C LEU A 8 -0.88 -7.19 15.08
N ASN A 9 -1.97 -6.85 14.40
CA ASN A 9 -3.06 -6.11 15.03
C ASN A 9 -3.93 -7.07 15.87
N PRO A 10 -3.87 -7.03 17.22
CA PRO A 10 -4.54 -8.02 18.07
C PRO A 10 -6.06 -7.94 18.01
N LEU A 11 -6.61 -6.81 17.56
CA LEU A 11 -8.06 -6.60 17.44
C LEU A 11 -8.64 -7.21 16.15
N LEU A 12 -7.80 -7.42 15.14
CA LEU A 12 -8.19 -8.00 13.85
C LEU A 12 -7.69 -9.44 13.67
N ALA A 13 -6.67 -9.84 14.43
CA ALA A 13 -6.03 -11.14 14.34
C ALA A 13 -6.94 -12.28 14.81
N GLY A 14 -6.98 -13.35 14.03
CA GLY A 14 -7.58 -14.62 14.42
C GLY A 14 -6.61 -15.49 15.24
N PRO A 15 -7.11 -16.56 15.88
CA PRO A 15 -6.25 -17.50 16.62
C PRO A 15 -5.09 -18.09 15.80
N ALA A 16 -5.29 -18.29 14.50
CA ALA A 16 -4.26 -18.82 13.61
C ALA A 16 -3.04 -17.89 13.48
N ASP A 17 -3.24 -16.57 13.53
CA ASP A 17 -2.16 -15.59 13.40
C ASP A 17 -1.25 -15.62 14.63
N PHE A 18 -1.83 -15.72 15.82
CA PHE A 18 -1.08 -15.88 17.08
C PHE A 18 -0.31 -17.20 17.10
N VAL A 19 -0.91 -18.31 16.65
CA VAL A 19 -0.24 -19.61 16.58
C VAL A 19 0.93 -19.55 15.61
N PHE A 20 0.74 -18.95 14.43
CA PHE A 20 1.80 -18.78 13.44
C PHE A 20 2.97 -17.97 14.03
N LEU A 21 2.68 -16.82 14.65
CA LEU A 21 3.70 -15.98 15.26
C LEU A 21 4.45 -16.72 16.38
N SER A 22 3.74 -17.40 17.28
CA SER A 22 4.35 -18.21 18.35
C SER A 22 5.32 -19.24 17.77
N GLN A 23 4.92 -19.96 16.72
CA GLN A 23 5.77 -20.94 16.05
C GLN A 23 7.01 -20.33 15.39
N GLN A 24 6.91 -19.12 14.83
CA GLN A 24 8.08 -18.43 14.27
C GLN A 24 9.05 -17.99 15.37
N LEU A 25 8.54 -17.47 16.50
CA LEU A 25 9.37 -17.09 17.64
C LEU A 25 10.05 -18.31 18.29
N GLU A 26 9.35 -19.43 18.45
CA GLU A 26 9.93 -20.71 18.90
C GLU A 26 10.98 -21.25 17.93
N ARG A 27 10.81 -21.02 16.61
CA ARG A 27 11.82 -21.40 15.62
C ARG A 27 13.11 -20.61 15.84
N LEU A 28 13.00 -19.32 16.16
CA LEU A 28 14.14 -18.49 16.52
C LEU A 28 14.76 -18.92 17.86
N GLU A 29 13.94 -19.32 18.83
CA GLU A 29 14.40 -19.85 20.12
C GLU A 29 15.24 -21.12 19.93
N ARG A 30 14.77 -22.07 19.11
CA ARG A 30 15.51 -23.30 18.77
C ARG A 30 16.81 -23.04 18.00
N ALA A 31 16.90 -21.89 17.33
CA ALA A 31 18.12 -21.44 16.65
C ALA A 31 19.00 -20.56 17.55
N GLU A 32 18.65 -20.40 18.82
CA GLU A 32 19.38 -19.58 19.81
C GLU A 32 19.49 -18.11 19.39
N ILE A 33 18.50 -17.60 18.65
CA ILE A 33 18.45 -16.21 18.19
C ILE A 33 17.62 -15.37 19.17
N PRO A 34 18.23 -14.41 19.88
CA PRO A 34 17.48 -13.49 20.74
C PRO A 34 16.62 -12.53 19.90
N VAL A 35 15.43 -12.22 20.41
CA VAL A 35 14.47 -11.30 19.79
C VAL A 35 14.27 -10.11 20.71
N ILE A 36 14.60 -8.92 20.23
CA ILE A 36 14.26 -7.66 20.89
C ILE A 36 12.92 -7.20 20.32
N TRP A 37 11.93 -7.02 21.19
CA TRP A 37 10.57 -6.70 20.80
C TRP A 37 10.14 -5.36 21.39
N ASN A 38 9.85 -4.39 20.51
CA ASN A 38 9.16 -3.17 20.89
C ASN A 38 7.73 -3.15 20.34
N TRP A 39 6.92 -2.26 20.89
CA TRP A 39 5.49 -2.12 20.60
C TRP A 39 5.22 -0.86 19.78
N SER A 40 4.15 -0.92 18.99
CA SER A 40 3.54 0.24 18.36
C SER A 40 2.19 0.56 18.99
N TRP A 41 1.65 1.73 18.65
CA TRP A 41 0.28 2.07 18.99
C TRP A 41 -0.78 1.22 18.25
N HIS A 42 -0.40 0.45 17.22
CA HIS A 42 -1.28 -0.46 16.47
C HIS A 42 -1.32 -1.89 17.06
N ASP A 43 -0.31 -2.30 17.83
CA ASP A 43 -0.19 -3.65 18.40
C ASP A 43 0.13 -3.62 19.90
N ARG A 44 -0.50 -2.68 20.62
CA ARG A 44 -0.26 -2.39 22.04
C ARG A 44 -0.34 -3.64 22.91
N ARG A 45 0.59 -3.79 23.86
CA ARG A 45 0.67 -4.94 24.76
C ARG A 45 -0.64 -5.28 25.46
N ASN A 46 -1.39 -4.27 25.91
CA ASN A 46 -2.64 -4.48 26.64
C ASN A 46 -3.80 -5.02 25.78
N GLN A 47 -3.67 -5.03 24.45
CA GLN A 47 -4.63 -5.61 23.52
C GLN A 47 -4.33 -7.08 23.22
N TRP A 48 -3.14 -7.58 23.56
CA TRP A 48 -2.77 -8.97 23.31
C TRP A 48 -3.52 -9.93 24.26
N PRO A 49 -3.88 -11.14 23.79
CA PRO A 49 -4.48 -12.15 24.65
C PRO A 49 -3.58 -12.48 25.84
N ARG A 50 -4.13 -12.45 27.06
CA ARG A 50 -3.39 -12.80 28.30
C ARG A 50 -2.83 -14.23 28.29
N CYS A 51 -3.39 -15.10 27.45
CA CYS A 51 -2.93 -16.49 27.29
C CYS A 51 -1.76 -16.63 26.32
N PHE A 52 -1.40 -15.59 25.53
CA PHE A 52 -0.26 -15.64 24.64
C PHE A 52 1.02 -15.80 25.46
N LYS A 53 1.79 -16.85 25.16
CA LYS A 53 3.04 -17.18 25.86
C LYS A 53 4.21 -16.77 24.99
N TRP A 54 4.97 -15.80 25.48
CA TRP A 54 6.21 -15.39 24.84
C TRP A 54 7.29 -16.44 25.09
N PRO A 55 7.99 -16.91 24.04
CA PRO A 55 9.19 -17.75 24.20
C PRO A 55 10.29 -17.04 24.98
N SER A 56 11.22 -17.80 25.55
CA SER A 56 12.22 -17.27 26.49
C SER A 56 13.28 -16.38 25.82
N ASN A 57 13.48 -16.53 24.52
CA ASN A 57 14.37 -15.69 23.70
C ASN A 57 13.75 -14.32 23.35
N VAL A 58 12.50 -14.03 23.71
CA VAL A 58 11.85 -12.76 23.39
C VAL A 58 11.95 -11.78 24.55
N HIS A 59 12.77 -10.76 24.37
CA HIS A 59 13.01 -9.67 25.32
C HIS A 59 12.14 -8.48 24.93
N GLN A 60 11.10 -8.23 25.71
CA GLN A 60 10.14 -7.16 25.45
C GLN A 60 10.54 -5.88 26.19
N ILE A 61 10.49 -4.74 25.49
CA ILE A 61 10.52 -3.41 26.10
C ILE A 61 9.11 -3.12 26.61
N ILE A 62 8.92 -2.92 27.91
CA ILE A 62 7.59 -2.82 28.53
C ILE A 62 7.52 -1.59 29.43
N GLY A 63 6.51 -0.74 29.21
CA GLY A 63 6.23 0.40 30.08
C GLY A 63 6.50 1.75 29.45
N ASP A 64 6.03 2.78 30.14
CA ASP A 64 6.02 4.19 29.73
C ASP A 64 7.31 4.93 30.10
N THR A 65 8.35 4.21 30.51
CA THR A 65 9.70 4.72 30.76
C THR A 65 10.69 3.94 29.90
N PRO A 66 11.80 4.55 29.45
CA PRO A 66 12.80 3.83 28.68
C PRO A 66 13.35 2.61 29.41
N GLN A 67 13.61 1.56 28.65
CA GLN A 67 14.26 0.35 29.13
C GLN A 67 15.43 -0.03 28.25
N THR A 68 16.41 -0.68 28.87
CA THR A 68 17.60 -1.21 28.21
C THR A 68 17.57 -2.73 28.24
N ILE A 69 17.92 -3.34 27.11
CA ILE A 69 18.16 -4.77 26.97
C ILE A 69 19.56 -4.94 26.41
N THR A 70 20.45 -5.57 27.15
CA THR A 70 21.83 -5.78 26.74
C THR A 70 22.07 -7.25 26.41
N LEU A 71 22.70 -7.50 25.26
CA LEU A 71 23.08 -8.83 24.79
C LEU A 71 24.61 -8.92 24.69
N ASP A 72 25.16 -9.99 25.24
CA ASP A 72 26.59 -10.30 25.14
C ASP A 72 26.85 -10.99 23.80
N VAL A 73 27.25 -10.22 22.79
CA VAL A 73 27.55 -10.74 21.43
C VAL A 73 28.99 -11.23 21.32
N THR A 74 29.91 -10.56 22.02
CA THR A 74 31.32 -10.97 22.19
C THR A 74 31.79 -10.68 23.61
N ASP A 75 32.87 -11.32 24.07
CA ASP A 75 33.45 -11.11 25.41
C ASP A 75 33.87 -9.65 25.71
N LYS A 76 33.87 -8.74 24.73
CA LYS A 76 34.45 -7.40 24.87
C LYS A 76 33.49 -6.25 24.59
N ASP A 77 32.46 -6.44 23.77
CA ASP A 77 31.54 -5.36 23.40
C ASP A 77 30.09 -5.86 23.45
N PRO A 78 29.33 -5.56 24.52
CA PRO A 78 27.91 -5.87 24.57
C PRO A 78 27.14 -4.96 23.61
N VAL A 79 26.01 -5.46 23.09
CA VAL A 79 25.08 -4.67 22.29
C VAL A 79 23.87 -4.33 23.16
N THR A 80 23.63 -3.04 23.35
CA THR A 80 22.52 -2.50 24.16
C THR A 80 21.43 -1.96 23.25
N PHE A 81 20.21 -2.46 23.45
CA PHE A 81 19.01 -1.93 22.81
C PHE A 81 18.25 -1.09 23.82
N VAL A 82 17.87 0.13 23.42
CA VAL A 82 17.10 1.03 24.27
C VAL A 82 15.82 1.43 23.55
N GLY A 83 14.71 1.48 24.28
CA GLY A 83 13.44 1.89 23.71
C GLY A 83 12.39 2.11 24.78
N ILE A 84 11.20 2.46 24.31
CA ILE A 84 10.03 2.76 25.15
C ILE A 84 8.77 2.24 24.45
N GLU A 85 7.79 1.77 25.24
CA GLU A 85 6.48 1.39 24.71
C GLU A 85 5.70 2.66 24.34
N LEU A 86 5.55 2.93 23.04
CA LEU A 86 4.76 4.05 22.56
C LEU A 86 3.27 3.70 22.53
N THR A 87 2.48 4.52 23.21
CA THR A 87 1.01 4.37 23.23
C THR A 87 0.31 5.30 22.24
N SER A 88 1.01 6.26 21.63
CA SER A 88 0.48 7.23 20.68
C SER A 88 1.42 7.42 19.49
N SER A 89 0.96 8.15 18.47
CA SER A 89 1.74 8.49 17.27
C SER A 89 2.74 9.64 17.48
N GLN A 90 3.01 10.02 18.73
CA GLN A 90 3.98 11.07 19.03
C GLN A 90 5.39 10.65 18.59
N PRO A 91 6.18 11.56 18.02
CA PRO A 91 7.59 11.29 17.73
C PRO A 91 8.37 10.92 18.99
N ILE A 92 9.42 10.11 18.83
CA ILE A 92 10.32 9.71 19.91
C ILE A 92 11.20 10.90 20.29
N SER A 93 11.16 11.31 21.56
CA SER A 93 12.01 12.38 22.10
C SER A 93 13.27 11.82 22.75
N PHE A 94 14.42 12.44 22.49
CA PHE A 94 15.68 12.08 23.14
C PHE A 94 15.70 12.41 24.63
N SER A 95 14.95 13.43 25.06
CA SER A 95 14.86 13.83 26.47
C SER A 95 14.38 12.69 27.39
N TRP A 96 13.63 11.74 26.84
CA TRP A 96 13.15 10.58 27.59
C TRP A 96 14.29 9.68 28.02
N PHE A 97 15.39 9.64 27.26
CA PHE A 97 16.53 8.74 27.48
C PHE A 97 17.66 9.39 28.29
N GLU A 98 17.48 10.62 28.78
CA GLU A 98 18.46 11.32 29.61
C GLU A 98 18.75 10.57 30.92
N GLY A 99 20.03 10.52 31.29
CA GLY A 99 20.47 9.88 32.54
C GLY A 99 20.56 8.36 32.50
N LEU A 100 20.28 7.71 31.36
CA LEU A 100 20.51 6.27 31.19
C LEU A 100 22.01 5.98 31.03
N GLU A 101 22.49 4.99 31.78
CA GLU A 101 23.83 4.44 31.60
C GLU A 101 23.81 3.43 30.46
N LEU A 102 24.35 3.83 29.30
CA LEU A 102 24.40 3.02 28.08
C LEU A 102 25.84 2.56 27.82
N ASN A 103 26.03 1.24 27.78
CA ASN A 103 27.33 0.60 27.61
C ASN A 103 27.40 -0.17 26.27
N GLY A 104 28.60 -0.22 25.70
CA GLY A 104 28.88 -0.93 24.45
C GLY A 104 28.26 -0.26 23.23
N VAL A 105 27.85 -1.07 22.25
CA VAL A 105 27.22 -0.59 21.02
C VAL A 105 25.73 -0.40 21.28
N VAL A 106 25.18 0.78 21.02
CA VAL A 106 23.81 1.11 21.40
C VAL A 106 22.94 1.34 20.17
N PHE A 107 21.76 0.73 20.19
CA PHE A 107 20.70 0.95 19.22
C PHE A 107 19.42 1.40 19.92
N GLY A 108 18.86 2.53 19.48
CA GLY A 108 17.47 2.87 19.76
C GLY A 108 16.54 1.94 19.00
N VAL A 109 15.43 1.49 19.60
CA VAL A 109 14.43 0.63 18.96
C VAL A 109 13.05 1.23 19.14
N GLY A 110 12.30 1.36 18.05
CA GLY A 110 11.00 2.04 18.10
C GLY A 110 10.10 1.83 16.90
N TYR A 111 8.92 2.42 17.00
CA TYR A 111 7.95 2.52 15.93
C TYR A 111 7.59 3.99 15.67
N GLY A 112 7.57 4.40 14.41
CA GLY A 112 7.20 5.74 13.98
C GLY A 112 8.40 6.62 13.64
N LEU A 113 8.38 7.86 14.16
CA LEU A 113 9.34 8.92 13.85
C LEU A 113 10.20 9.25 15.07
N ILE A 114 11.42 9.70 14.81
CA ILE A 114 12.22 10.42 15.79
C ILE A 114 11.87 11.91 15.69
N GLY A 115 11.74 12.57 16.83
CA GLY A 115 11.54 14.01 16.91
C GLY A 115 12.85 14.77 16.70
N ASP A 116 12.73 16.06 16.42
CA ASP A 116 13.87 16.93 16.12
C ASP A 116 14.49 17.56 17.39
N ASP A 117 14.31 16.92 18.55
CA ASP A 117 14.80 17.45 19.82
C ASP A 117 16.33 17.39 19.89
N GLU A 118 16.95 18.38 20.51
CA GLU A 118 18.39 18.40 20.80
C GLU A 118 18.64 18.57 22.30
N PRO A 119 19.76 18.05 22.84
CA PRO A 119 20.85 17.36 22.14
C PRO A 119 20.59 15.86 21.92
N ILE A 120 21.14 15.32 20.83
CA ILE A 120 21.18 13.87 20.60
C ILE A 120 22.19 13.25 21.59
N PRO A 121 21.82 12.24 22.39
CA PRO A 121 22.75 11.61 23.33
C PRO A 121 23.90 10.98 22.55
N ALA A 122 25.14 11.30 22.93
CA ALA A 122 26.34 10.94 22.15
C ALA A 122 26.49 9.44 21.83
N ASN A 123 25.92 8.57 22.68
CA ASN A 123 25.93 7.12 22.52
C ASN A 123 24.62 6.57 21.92
N LEU A 124 23.65 7.38 21.48
CA LEU A 124 22.34 6.95 20.97
C LEU A 124 22.08 7.48 19.55
N ASN A 125 23.07 7.28 18.68
CA ASN A 125 23.06 7.83 17.32
C ASN A 125 22.46 6.87 16.28
N ASN A 126 22.26 5.59 16.62
CA ASN A 126 21.73 4.59 15.68
C ASN A 126 20.35 4.12 16.12
N TRP A 127 19.37 4.17 15.22
CA TRP A 127 17.98 3.84 15.52
C TRP A 127 17.40 2.83 14.55
N LEU A 128 16.79 1.79 15.10
CA LEU A 128 16.09 0.72 14.40
C LEU A 128 14.59 0.99 14.52
N LEU A 129 14.00 1.56 13.45
CA LEU A 129 12.61 1.95 13.44
C LEU A 129 11.75 1.07 12.53
N SER A 130 10.47 1.00 12.88
CA SER A 130 9.41 0.40 12.08
C SER A 130 8.29 1.42 11.82
N GLY A 131 7.43 1.18 10.83
CA GLY A 131 6.31 2.07 10.49
C GLY A 131 6.56 2.99 9.30
N LYS A 132 7.76 2.94 8.71
CA LYS A 132 8.08 3.52 7.41
C LYS A 132 8.55 2.43 6.44
N PRO A 133 8.47 2.67 5.11
CA PRO A 133 9.14 1.84 4.12
C PRO A 133 10.62 1.66 4.43
N TYR A 134 11.23 0.59 3.89
CA TYR A 134 12.65 0.36 4.05
C TYR A 134 13.46 1.58 3.62
N GLY A 135 14.46 1.94 4.41
CA GLY A 135 15.35 3.03 4.06
C GLY A 135 16.27 3.42 5.20
N VAL A 136 17.44 3.96 4.83
CA VAL A 136 18.40 4.55 5.75
C VAL A 136 18.35 6.06 5.57
N SER A 137 18.17 6.79 6.65
CA SER A 137 18.17 8.25 6.63
C SER A 137 19.06 8.83 7.72
N SER A 138 19.86 9.82 7.35
CA SER A 138 20.60 10.66 8.29
C SER A 138 19.87 11.98 8.42
N GLN A 139 19.00 12.11 9.44
CA GLN A 139 18.18 13.32 9.60
C GLN A 139 19.01 14.51 10.11
N ASN A 140 19.95 14.28 11.04
CA ASN A 140 20.88 15.27 11.59
C ASN A 140 22.17 14.52 11.99
N GLU A 141 23.34 14.81 11.42
CA GLU A 141 24.56 14.13 11.91
C GLU A 141 24.77 14.41 13.41
N PRO A 142 25.04 13.38 14.24
CA PRO A 142 25.45 12.02 13.91
C PRO A 142 24.34 10.95 13.81
N LEU A 143 23.05 11.31 13.85
CA LEU A 143 21.90 10.39 13.84
C LEU A 143 21.73 9.62 12.54
N GLN A 144 21.70 8.29 12.65
CA GLN A 144 21.33 7.34 11.60
C GLN A 144 20.07 6.57 11.99
N VAL A 145 19.10 6.55 11.08
CA VAL A 145 17.83 5.84 11.25
C VAL A 145 17.70 4.77 10.18
N TYR A 146 17.54 3.53 10.61
CA TYR A 146 17.35 2.35 9.78
C TYR A 146 15.89 1.91 9.90
N ASN A 147 15.14 2.03 8.81
CA ASN A 147 13.77 1.55 8.73
C ASN A 147 13.75 0.17 8.08
N ALA A 148 13.12 -0.80 8.73
CA ALA A 148 13.04 -2.16 8.21
C ALA A 148 12.03 -2.32 7.06
N GLY A 149 11.03 -1.44 6.96
CA GLY A 149 9.87 -1.65 6.10
C GLY A 149 8.84 -2.61 6.71
N SER A 150 7.86 -3.02 5.90
CA SER A 150 7.01 -4.17 6.20
C SER A 150 7.51 -5.38 5.40
N PRO A 151 7.36 -6.62 5.92
CA PRO A 151 7.86 -7.84 5.24
C PRO A 151 7.01 -8.25 4.03
N GLN A 152 5.81 -7.70 3.90
CA GLN A 152 4.86 -8.00 2.83
C GLN A 152 3.93 -6.81 2.67
N GLY A 153 3.81 -6.28 1.44
CA GLY A 153 2.82 -5.26 1.10
C GLY A 153 1.40 -5.80 1.28
N ARG A 154 0.47 -4.93 1.68
CA ARG A 154 -0.92 -5.33 2.02
C ARG A 154 -1.99 -4.79 1.08
N SER A 155 -1.67 -3.79 0.25
CA SER A 155 -2.61 -3.15 -0.66
C SER A 155 -1.88 -2.59 -1.88
N LEU A 156 -2.65 -2.15 -2.89
CA LEU A 156 -2.13 -1.45 -4.07
C LEU A 156 -1.42 -0.12 -3.76
N GLU A 157 -1.58 0.42 -2.56
CA GLU A 157 -0.91 1.65 -2.12
C GLU A 157 0.52 1.35 -1.62
N GLU A 158 0.79 0.09 -1.26
CA GLU A 158 2.08 -0.40 -0.81
C GLU A 158 2.81 -1.07 -1.99
N THR A 159 3.29 -0.26 -2.93
CA THR A 159 3.92 -0.74 -4.17
C THR A 159 5.40 -1.11 -4.00
N GLY A 160 5.87 -2.01 -4.87
CA GLY A 160 7.26 -2.42 -4.95
C GLY A 160 7.64 -3.50 -3.91
N PRO A 161 8.94 -3.66 -3.65
CA PRO A 161 9.43 -4.75 -2.82
C PRO A 161 9.31 -4.44 -1.32
N HIS A 162 8.86 -5.44 -0.58
CA HIS A 162 8.69 -5.43 0.88
C HIS A 162 9.59 -6.49 1.54
N GLY A 163 10.09 -6.22 2.74
CA GLY A 163 11.22 -6.98 3.27
C GLY A 163 11.60 -6.69 4.71
N ALA A 164 12.86 -7.01 5.00
CA ALA A 164 13.54 -6.70 6.25
C ALA A 164 14.92 -6.10 5.97
N ALA A 165 15.44 -5.36 6.94
CA ALA A 165 16.81 -4.87 6.91
C ALA A 165 17.76 -5.88 7.60
N LEU A 166 18.84 -6.25 6.92
CA LEU A 166 19.98 -6.93 7.52
C LEU A 166 21.06 -5.90 7.81
N LEU A 167 21.40 -5.75 9.09
CA LEU A 167 22.46 -4.85 9.53
C LEU A 167 23.67 -5.70 9.95
N GLU A 168 24.82 -5.38 9.37
CA GLU A 168 26.11 -5.95 9.76
C GLU A 168 26.93 -4.86 10.44
N TYR A 169 27.15 -5.02 11.74
CA TYR A 169 27.96 -4.10 12.53
C TYR A 169 29.40 -4.60 12.62
N SER A 170 30.35 -3.77 12.19
CA SER A 170 31.78 -4.03 12.31
C SER A 170 32.33 -3.49 13.64
N LEU A 171 33.36 -4.15 14.20
CA LEU A 171 34.05 -3.65 15.40
C LEU A 171 34.77 -2.30 15.18
N SER A 172 34.93 -1.84 13.94
CA SER A 172 35.40 -0.50 13.60
C SER A 172 34.34 0.59 13.76
N GLY A 173 33.07 0.24 14.02
CA GLY A 173 31.96 1.17 14.19
C GLY A 173 31.16 1.43 12.91
N GLU A 174 31.51 0.79 11.80
CA GLU A 174 30.74 0.89 10.54
C GLU A 174 29.56 -0.08 10.55
N ILE A 175 28.40 0.39 10.08
CA ILE A 175 27.18 -0.40 9.90
C ILE A 175 26.91 -0.50 8.40
N ASP A 176 26.94 -1.73 7.86
CA ASP A 176 26.38 -2.01 6.55
C ASP A 176 24.91 -2.40 6.68
N CYS A 177 24.06 -1.87 5.80
CA CYS A 177 22.63 -2.11 5.82
C CYS A 177 22.16 -2.58 4.45
N GLN A 178 21.64 -3.80 4.42
CA GLN A 178 21.17 -4.46 3.20
C GLN A 178 19.68 -4.76 3.29
N PHE A 179 18.97 -4.54 2.19
CA PHE A 179 17.57 -4.93 2.07
C PHE A 179 17.45 -6.40 1.68
N ILE A 180 16.65 -7.16 2.44
CA ILE A 180 16.26 -8.52 2.08
C ILE A 180 14.78 -8.48 1.69
N ASN A 181 14.50 -8.65 0.40
CA ASN A 181 13.13 -8.79 -0.09
C ASN A 181 12.52 -10.10 0.42
N THR A 182 11.40 -10.01 1.14
CA THR A 182 10.66 -11.16 1.66
C THR A 182 9.28 -11.33 1.04
N SER A 183 8.93 -10.47 0.08
CA SER A 183 7.64 -10.45 -0.59
C SER A 183 7.33 -11.78 -1.27
N LYS A 184 6.10 -12.26 -1.07
CA LYS A 184 5.50 -13.32 -1.89
C LYS A 184 4.52 -12.77 -2.91
N VAL A 185 3.98 -11.60 -2.61
CA VAL A 185 3.14 -10.81 -3.49
C VAL A 185 3.73 -9.40 -3.58
N GLU A 186 3.86 -8.83 -4.76
CA GLU A 186 4.25 -7.43 -4.95
C GLU A 186 3.13 -6.68 -5.68
N TYR A 187 2.78 -5.50 -5.18
CA TYR A 187 1.82 -4.63 -5.84
C TYR A 187 2.57 -3.65 -6.74
N GLU A 188 2.08 -3.46 -7.96
CA GLU A 188 2.74 -2.61 -8.94
C GLU A 188 1.72 -1.77 -9.70
N SER A 189 2.07 -0.50 -9.92
CA SER A 189 1.30 0.43 -10.73
C SER A 189 2.04 0.69 -12.03
N ILE A 190 1.44 0.28 -13.13
CA ILE A 190 2.06 0.25 -14.44
C ILE A 190 1.30 1.19 -15.37
N SER A 191 1.93 2.31 -15.70
CA SER A 191 1.39 3.24 -16.69
C SER A 191 1.48 2.65 -18.09
N ILE A 192 0.37 2.66 -18.81
CA ILE A 192 0.22 2.22 -20.20
C ILE A 192 -0.22 3.41 -21.05
N ASP A 193 0.63 3.82 -21.99
CA ASP A 193 0.25 4.81 -23.00
C ASP A 193 -0.82 4.24 -23.94
N ALA A 194 -1.99 4.89 -23.94
CA ALA A 194 -3.18 4.49 -24.67
C ALA A 194 -3.60 5.54 -25.73
N SER A 195 -2.67 6.41 -26.14
CA SER A 195 -2.90 7.47 -27.15
C SER A 195 -3.36 6.94 -28.51
N GLU A 196 -2.84 5.79 -28.95
CA GLU A 196 -3.20 5.14 -30.22
C GLU A 196 -4.14 3.93 -30.02
N VAL A 197 -4.83 3.88 -28.89
CA VAL A 197 -5.66 2.74 -28.49
C VAL A 197 -7.14 3.09 -28.59
N ASP A 198 -7.79 2.58 -29.64
CA ASP A 198 -9.21 2.84 -29.89
C ASP A 198 -10.13 1.66 -29.52
N THR A 199 -9.54 0.49 -29.22
CA THR A 199 -10.30 -0.74 -28.94
C THR A 199 -9.78 -1.48 -27.72
N ALA A 200 -10.62 -2.31 -27.13
CA ALA A 200 -10.24 -3.20 -26.03
C ALA A 200 -9.15 -4.21 -26.44
N GLU A 201 -9.19 -4.71 -27.68
CA GLU A 201 -8.21 -5.67 -28.20
C GLU A 201 -6.84 -5.02 -28.42
N SER A 202 -6.81 -3.81 -28.98
CA SER A 202 -5.56 -3.05 -29.12
C SER A 202 -4.97 -2.71 -27.74
N LEU A 203 -5.80 -2.40 -26.74
CA LEU A 203 -5.33 -2.16 -25.37
C LEU A 203 -4.62 -3.40 -24.77
N ALA A 204 -5.22 -4.59 -24.94
CA ALA A 204 -4.61 -5.81 -24.44
C ALA A 204 -3.26 -6.12 -25.11
N THR A 205 -3.12 -5.78 -26.39
CA THR A 205 -1.86 -5.91 -27.14
C THR A 205 -0.81 -4.95 -26.62
N VAL A 206 -1.13 -3.66 -26.50
CA VAL A 206 -0.19 -2.64 -25.98
C VAL A 206 0.23 -2.94 -24.55
N ALA A 207 -0.71 -3.33 -23.68
CA ALA A 207 -0.41 -3.73 -22.32
C ALA A 207 0.56 -4.92 -22.29
N LYS A 208 0.32 -5.94 -23.12
CA LYS A 208 1.20 -7.11 -23.23
C LYS A 208 2.61 -6.72 -23.66
N GLU A 209 2.76 -5.89 -24.67
CA GLU A 209 4.07 -5.43 -25.17
C GLU A 209 4.84 -4.63 -24.11
N GLN A 210 4.18 -3.70 -23.42
CA GLN A 210 4.82 -2.91 -22.37
C GLN A 210 5.19 -3.77 -21.16
N LEU A 211 4.36 -4.76 -20.80
CA LEU A 211 4.69 -5.71 -19.73
C LEU A 211 5.85 -6.63 -20.12
N ALA A 212 5.90 -7.10 -21.38
CA ALA A 212 6.97 -7.96 -21.87
C ALA A 212 8.35 -7.28 -21.89
N SER A 213 8.38 -5.95 -21.87
CA SER A 213 9.63 -5.18 -21.74
C SER A 213 10.21 -5.20 -20.31
N ARG A 214 9.43 -5.66 -19.32
CA ARG A 214 9.81 -5.71 -17.90
C ARG A 214 10.27 -7.10 -17.48
N THR A 215 11.11 -7.14 -16.44
CA THR A 215 11.54 -8.39 -15.81
C THR A 215 10.72 -8.65 -14.56
N PHE A 216 10.16 -9.86 -14.43
CA PHE A 216 9.39 -10.30 -13.27
C PHE A 216 10.07 -11.51 -12.63
N ASP A 217 10.22 -11.49 -11.31
CA ASP A 217 10.72 -12.65 -10.58
C ASP A 217 9.66 -13.77 -10.60
N LYS A 218 10.04 -14.95 -11.10
CA LYS A 218 9.13 -16.09 -11.23
C LYS A 218 8.67 -16.68 -9.88
N SER A 219 9.33 -16.30 -8.78
CA SER A 219 8.99 -16.72 -7.42
C SER A 219 8.01 -15.78 -6.71
N ILE A 220 7.67 -14.64 -7.34
CA ILE A 220 6.79 -13.60 -6.81
C ILE A 220 5.50 -13.54 -7.64
N ILE A 221 4.38 -13.36 -6.96
CA ILE A 221 3.10 -13.02 -7.60
C ILE A 221 3.00 -11.51 -7.67
N TYR A 222 2.77 -10.95 -8.85
CA TYR A 222 2.62 -9.52 -9.03
C TYR A 222 1.15 -9.17 -9.20
N VAL A 223 0.63 -8.29 -8.34
CA VAL A 223 -0.71 -7.74 -8.43
C VAL A 223 -0.62 -6.36 -9.08
N ILE A 224 -1.02 -6.30 -10.34
CA ILE A 224 -0.82 -5.14 -11.21
C ILE A 224 -2.08 -4.28 -11.26
N GLU A 225 -1.92 -2.99 -10.99
CA GLU A 225 -2.80 -1.94 -11.49
C GLU A 225 -2.25 -1.40 -12.80
N LEU A 226 -3.07 -1.41 -13.86
CA LEU A 226 -2.73 -0.73 -15.10
C LEU A 226 -3.34 0.68 -15.08
N ILE A 227 -2.47 1.68 -15.23
CA ILE A 227 -2.86 3.09 -15.27
C ILE A 227 -2.84 3.56 -16.73
N LEU A 228 -3.98 3.87 -17.32
CA LEU A 228 -4.05 4.36 -18.69
C LEU A 228 -3.65 5.84 -18.75
N VAL A 229 -2.58 6.13 -19.48
CA VAL A 229 -2.15 7.49 -19.79
C VAL A 229 -2.53 7.84 -21.23
N ASN A 230 -2.89 9.09 -21.47
CA ASN A 230 -3.33 9.58 -22.79
C ASN A 230 -4.49 8.78 -23.41
N SER A 231 -5.35 8.17 -22.60
CA SER A 231 -6.47 7.37 -23.09
C SER A 231 -7.59 8.20 -23.70
N ASN A 232 -8.19 7.70 -24.78
CA ASN A 232 -9.44 8.24 -25.32
C ASN A 232 -10.62 7.94 -24.37
N CYS A 233 -11.63 8.83 -24.35
CA CYS A 233 -12.80 8.75 -23.44
C CYS A 233 -13.53 7.39 -23.45
N ASN A 234 -13.51 6.68 -24.58
CA ASN A 234 -14.07 5.32 -24.71
C ASN A 234 -13.40 4.30 -23.79
N LEU A 235 -12.11 4.47 -23.49
CA LEU A 235 -11.39 3.58 -22.57
C LEU A 235 -11.72 3.87 -21.10
N HIS A 236 -12.14 5.10 -20.78
CA HIS A 236 -12.57 5.48 -19.43
C HIS A 236 -13.90 4.84 -19.06
N SER A 237 -14.78 4.59 -20.04
CA SER A 237 -16.07 3.94 -19.81
C SER A 237 -16.00 2.41 -19.80
N LEU A 238 -14.86 1.81 -20.20
CA LEU A 238 -14.69 0.35 -20.29
C LEU A 238 -15.14 -0.41 -19.02
N PRO A 239 -14.80 0.01 -17.78
CA PRO A 239 -15.25 -0.68 -16.57
C PRO A 239 -16.76 -0.84 -16.41
N PHE A 240 -17.55 -0.09 -17.19
CA PHE A 240 -19.00 0.01 -17.05
C PHE A 240 -19.76 -0.58 -18.25
N VAL A 241 -19.06 -1.16 -19.23
CA VAL A 241 -19.68 -1.81 -20.39
C VAL A 241 -20.00 -3.27 -20.06
N GLU A 242 -21.11 -3.81 -20.58
CA GLU A 242 -21.55 -5.21 -20.34
C GLU A 242 -20.47 -6.26 -20.63
N HIS A 243 -19.52 -5.96 -21.52
CA HIS A 243 -18.43 -6.84 -21.91
C HIS A 243 -17.13 -6.65 -21.10
N TYR A 244 -17.13 -5.80 -20.06
CA TYR A 244 -15.93 -5.51 -19.27
C TYR A 244 -15.32 -6.75 -18.63
N ASP A 245 -16.14 -7.65 -18.09
CA ASP A 245 -15.65 -8.88 -17.47
C ASP A 245 -14.93 -9.80 -18.47
N ASP A 246 -15.44 -9.89 -19.69
CA ASP A 246 -14.82 -10.69 -20.75
C ASP A 246 -13.54 -10.04 -21.26
N PHE A 247 -13.53 -8.71 -21.38
CA PHE A 247 -12.31 -7.95 -21.64
C PHE A 247 -11.27 -8.14 -20.54
N ARG A 248 -11.66 -8.04 -19.26
CA ARG A 248 -10.75 -8.23 -18.12
C ARG A 248 -10.15 -9.63 -18.11
N LYS A 249 -10.95 -10.67 -18.44
CA LYS A 249 -10.45 -12.04 -18.62
C LYS A 249 -9.48 -12.13 -19.80
N HIS A 250 -9.75 -11.47 -20.92
CA HIS A 250 -8.87 -11.45 -22.07
C HIS A 250 -7.54 -10.77 -21.74
N LEU A 251 -7.58 -9.59 -21.13
CA LEU A 251 -6.40 -8.85 -20.68
C LEU A 251 -5.58 -9.67 -19.66
N GLN A 252 -6.25 -10.30 -18.69
CA GLN A 252 -5.58 -11.22 -17.76
C GLN A 252 -4.87 -12.37 -18.47
N ARG A 253 -5.48 -12.98 -19.52
CA ARG A 253 -4.82 -14.03 -20.31
C ARG A 253 -3.58 -13.49 -21.02
N SER A 254 -3.67 -12.31 -21.64
CA SER A 254 -2.53 -11.66 -22.30
C SER A 254 -1.39 -11.37 -21.32
N MET A 255 -1.70 -11.00 -20.07
CA MET A 255 -0.70 -10.83 -19.02
C MET A 255 -0.08 -12.16 -18.58
N THR A 256 -0.89 -13.22 -18.43
CA THR A 256 -0.40 -14.56 -18.07
C THR A 256 0.53 -15.15 -19.14
N GLU A 257 0.36 -14.77 -20.41
CA GLU A 257 1.31 -15.12 -21.49
C GLU A 257 2.69 -14.46 -21.32
N VAL A 258 2.75 -13.28 -20.68
CA VAL A 258 4.03 -12.60 -20.34
C VAL A 258 4.69 -13.29 -19.16
N SER A 259 3.95 -13.46 -18.06
CA SER A 259 4.40 -14.20 -16.89
C SER A 259 3.23 -14.78 -16.13
N PRO A 260 3.28 -16.07 -15.72
CA PRO A 260 2.18 -16.73 -15.03
C PRO A 260 1.90 -16.14 -13.63
N GLY A 261 2.84 -15.38 -13.07
CA GLY A 261 2.70 -14.73 -11.77
C GLY A 261 1.97 -13.38 -11.80
N LEU A 262 1.54 -12.89 -12.97
CA LEU A 262 0.85 -11.59 -13.06
C LEU A 262 -0.66 -11.73 -12.83
N ILE A 263 -1.19 -10.91 -11.94
CA ILE A 263 -2.62 -10.81 -11.62
C ILE A 263 -3.06 -9.36 -11.88
N LEU A 264 -4.03 -9.18 -12.76
CA LEU A 264 -4.67 -7.89 -12.98
C LEU A 264 -5.60 -7.57 -11.81
N SER A 265 -5.26 -6.54 -11.05
CA SER A 265 -6.13 -6.01 -9.99
C SER A 265 -7.23 -5.14 -10.60
N ARG A 266 -6.83 -4.00 -11.17
CA ARG A 266 -7.74 -3.02 -11.78
C ARG A 266 -7.09 -2.30 -12.96
N LEU A 267 -7.96 -1.70 -13.77
CA LEU A 267 -7.60 -0.80 -14.85
C LEU A 267 -8.16 0.57 -14.49
N SER A 268 -7.30 1.57 -14.37
CA SER A 268 -7.66 2.92 -13.96
C SER A 268 -7.15 3.93 -14.98
N PRO A 269 -7.94 4.92 -15.44
CA PRO A 269 -7.37 6.05 -16.16
C PRO A 269 -6.51 6.92 -15.23
N LEU A 270 -5.47 7.56 -15.77
CA LEU A 270 -4.69 8.55 -15.03
C LEU A 270 -5.59 9.74 -14.67
N HIS A 271 -5.70 10.03 -13.39
CA HIS A 271 -6.41 11.22 -12.91
C HIS A 271 -5.51 12.44 -13.13
N VAL A 272 -5.97 13.41 -13.93
CA VAL A 272 -5.28 14.70 -14.09
C VAL A 272 -5.86 15.64 -13.04
N ASP A 273 -5.15 15.82 -11.93
CA ASP A 273 -5.43 16.91 -10.98
C ASP A 273 -5.25 18.25 -11.71
N SER A 274 -6.36 18.83 -12.16
CA SER A 274 -6.41 20.21 -12.63
C SER A 274 -7.59 20.91 -11.97
N ASP A 275 -7.56 22.22 -11.87
CA ASP A 275 -8.48 23.11 -11.14
C ASP A 275 -9.96 23.08 -11.63
N THR A 276 -10.42 21.98 -12.21
CA THR A 276 -11.77 21.72 -12.75
C THR A 276 -12.83 21.41 -11.69
N ARG A 277 -12.46 21.37 -10.40
CA ARG A 277 -13.31 20.97 -9.27
C ARG A 277 -14.68 21.66 -9.22
N CYS A 278 -14.76 22.94 -9.61
CA CYS A 278 -16.03 23.67 -9.58
C CYS A 278 -16.92 23.42 -10.81
N PHE A 279 -16.32 23.07 -11.95
CA PHE A 279 -17.04 22.83 -13.21
C PHE A 279 -17.67 21.43 -13.24
N GLU A 280 -17.01 20.42 -12.66
CA GLU A 280 -17.46 19.02 -12.71
C GLU A 280 -18.71 18.77 -11.86
N GLU A 281 -18.86 19.42 -10.71
CA GLU A 281 -20.06 19.34 -9.86
C GLU A 281 -21.29 19.97 -10.54
N GLU A 282 -21.12 21.10 -11.25
CA GLU A 282 -22.19 21.73 -12.04
C GLU A 282 -22.61 20.82 -13.21
N ILE A 283 -21.66 20.22 -13.91
CA ILE A 283 -21.92 19.32 -15.05
C ILE A 283 -22.62 18.03 -14.59
N LEU A 284 -22.22 17.43 -13.46
CA LEU A 284 -22.94 16.27 -12.90
C LEU A 284 -24.37 16.65 -12.52
N GLY A 285 -24.55 17.80 -11.85
CA GLY A 285 -25.86 18.30 -11.48
C GLY A 285 -26.79 18.49 -12.68
N GLU A 286 -26.29 19.13 -13.74
CA GLU A 286 -27.03 19.30 -14.99
C GLU A 286 -27.33 17.97 -15.68
N PHE A 287 -26.36 17.05 -15.74
CA PHE A 287 -26.54 15.73 -16.34
C PHE A 287 -27.61 14.90 -15.62
N LEU A 288 -27.57 14.88 -14.29
CA LEU A 288 -28.57 14.20 -13.46
C LEU A 288 -29.95 14.84 -13.57
N PHE A 289 -30.00 16.17 -13.69
CA PHE A 289 -31.23 16.88 -13.94
C PHE A 289 -31.86 16.50 -15.28
N VAL A 290 -31.07 16.51 -16.37
CA VAL A 290 -31.53 16.13 -17.71
C VAL A 290 -31.99 14.67 -17.76
N THR A 291 -31.25 13.75 -17.14
CA THR A 291 -31.65 12.33 -17.09
C THR A 291 -32.92 12.11 -16.27
N SER A 292 -33.13 12.85 -15.18
CA SER A 292 -34.38 12.82 -14.41
C SER A 292 -35.56 13.40 -15.19
N GLU A 293 -35.35 14.52 -15.89
CA GLU A 293 -36.38 15.15 -16.73
C GLU A 293 -36.85 14.20 -17.84
N LEU A 294 -35.91 13.52 -18.51
CA LEU A 294 -36.22 12.52 -19.51
C LEU A 294 -37.08 11.38 -18.93
N LYS A 295 -36.78 10.91 -17.72
CA LYS A 295 -37.58 9.85 -17.08
C LYS A 295 -39.01 10.27 -16.75
N GLU A 296 -39.22 11.52 -16.38
CA GLU A 296 -40.54 12.04 -16.02
C GLU A 296 -41.38 12.41 -17.24
N ARG A 297 -40.76 12.94 -18.29
CA ARG A 297 -41.44 13.49 -19.46
C ARG A 297 -41.52 12.53 -20.65
N GLY A 298 -40.82 11.39 -20.57
CA GLY A 298 -40.59 10.50 -21.70
C GLY A 298 -39.37 10.94 -22.52
N TRP A 299 -38.77 9.99 -23.23
CA TRP A 299 -37.51 10.16 -23.98
C TRP A 299 -37.65 9.84 -25.47
N ASP A 300 -38.88 9.74 -25.96
CA ASP A 300 -39.26 9.55 -27.36
C ASP A 300 -38.81 10.72 -28.27
N THR A 301 -38.63 11.91 -27.70
CA THR A 301 -38.17 13.11 -28.41
C THR A 301 -36.64 13.29 -28.42
N LEU A 302 -35.91 12.46 -27.66
CA LEU A 302 -34.45 12.55 -27.58
C LEU A 302 -33.82 11.99 -28.86
N ASN A 303 -33.46 12.90 -29.77
CA ASN A 303 -32.76 12.56 -31.00
C ASN A 303 -31.27 12.87 -30.87
N LEU A 304 -30.48 11.83 -30.59
CA LEU A 304 -29.04 11.94 -30.41
C LEU A 304 -28.29 12.11 -31.75
N ALA A 305 -28.94 11.83 -32.89
CA ALA A 305 -28.33 11.98 -34.21
C ALA A 305 -27.84 13.41 -34.50
N LEU A 306 -28.46 14.42 -33.87
CA LEU A 306 -28.06 15.83 -34.02
C LEU A 306 -26.83 16.21 -33.18
N LYS A 307 -26.42 15.34 -32.25
CA LYS A 307 -25.36 15.59 -31.27
C LYS A 307 -24.12 14.73 -31.48
N ILE A 308 -24.20 13.71 -32.34
CA ILE A 308 -23.10 12.79 -32.64
C ILE A 308 -22.59 13.11 -34.06
N PRO A 309 -21.32 13.51 -34.23
CA PRO A 309 -20.75 13.71 -35.55
C PRO A 309 -20.62 12.35 -36.27
N ASP A 310 -21.10 12.28 -37.50
CA ASP A 310 -20.73 11.28 -38.54
C ASP A 310 -21.21 9.81 -38.47
N GLN A 311 -22.27 9.44 -37.76
CA GLN A 311 -22.97 8.16 -38.03
C GLN A 311 -24.50 8.25 -37.95
N PRO A 312 -25.21 8.49 -39.07
CA PRO A 312 -26.66 8.71 -39.07
C PRO A 312 -27.53 7.45 -38.89
N GLU A 313 -26.96 6.24 -39.01
CA GLU A 313 -27.73 4.99 -39.13
C GLU A 313 -27.40 3.95 -38.06
N ALA A 314 -27.18 4.39 -36.82
CA ALA A 314 -27.02 3.47 -35.72
C ALA A 314 -28.24 3.49 -34.79
N ASP A 315 -28.67 2.31 -34.35
CA ASP A 315 -29.93 2.05 -33.60
C ASP A 315 -30.02 2.82 -32.26
N TRP A 316 -28.90 3.35 -31.77
CA TRP A 316 -28.79 4.15 -30.54
C TRP A 316 -29.01 5.66 -30.76
N THR A 317 -29.23 6.10 -32.00
CA THR A 317 -29.56 7.51 -32.31
C THR A 317 -30.95 7.92 -31.83
N ARG A 318 -31.82 6.95 -31.55
CA ARG A 318 -33.14 7.12 -30.95
C ARG A 318 -33.28 6.17 -29.78
N ILE A 319 -33.72 6.71 -28.65
CA ILE A 319 -34.10 5.88 -27.51
C ILE A 319 -35.60 5.60 -27.62
N HIS A 320 -35.98 4.33 -27.70
CA HIS A 320 -37.39 3.94 -27.74
C HIS A 320 -38.02 4.07 -26.36
N ASP A 321 -39.26 4.56 -26.28
CA ASP A 321 -40.03 4.67 -25.03
C ASP A 321 -40.57 3.30 -24.60
N ASP A 322 -39.64 2.41 -24.25
CA ASP A 322 -39.87 1.04 -23.81
C ASP A 322 -38.89 0.65 -22.68
N LEU A 323 -38.94 -0.60 -22.25
CA LEU A 323 -38.05 -1.12 -21.20
C LEU A 323 -36.57 -1.05 -21.59
N SER A 324 -36.24 -1.15 -22.87
CA SER A 324 -34.88 -1.04 -23.37
C SER A 324 -34.38 0.40 -23.27
N GLY A 325 -35.22 1.38 -23.61
CA GLY A 325 -34.87 2.79 -23.45
C GLY A 325 -34.70 3.22 -22.00
N LEU A 326 -35.55 2.71 -21.11
CA LEU A 326 -35.41 2.94 -19.66
C LEU A 326 -34.10 2.35 -19.13
N GLN A 327 -33.71 1.14 -19.57
CA GLN A 327 -32.42 0.54 -19.23
C GLN A 327 -31.25 1.39 -19.73
N THR A 328 -31.32 1.90 -20.97
CA THR A 328 -30.29 2.80 -21.53
C THR A 328 -30.14 4.08 -20.70
N ILE A 329 -31.24 4.70 -20.28
CA ILE A 329 -31.18 5.92 -19.44
C ILE A 329 -30.65 5.61 -18.04
N LEU A 330 -31.03 4.48 -17.45
CA LEU A 330 -30.50 4.03 -16.15
C LEU A 330 -28.99 3.75 -16.23
N SER A 331 -28.53 3.13 -17.31
CA SER A 331 -27.10 2.90 -17.57
C SER A 331 -26.36 4.21 -17.81
N ALA A 332 -26.94 5.16 -18.55
CA ALA A 332 -26.36 6.48 -18.78
C ALA A 332 -26.26 7.31 -17.48
N GLU A 333 -27.30 7.28 -16.64
CA GLU A 333 -27.28 7.92 -15.32
C GLU A 333 -26.19 7.28 -14.43
N SER A 334 -26.12 5.96 -14.39
CA SER A 334 -25.07 5.24 -13.65
C SER A 334 -23.67 5.59 -14.15
N LEU A 335 -23.48 5.66 -15.47
CA LEU A 335 -22.22 6.05 -16.08
C LEU A 335 -21.87 7.51 -15.75
N GLY A 336 -22.81 8.45 -15.87
CA GLY A 336 -22.59 9.84 -15.52
C GLY A 336 -22.29 10.04 -14.03
N LYS A 337 -22.97 9.32 -13.14
CA LYS A 337 -22.65 9.31 -11.69
C LYS A 337 -21.26 8.77 -11.38
N ASN A 338 -20.71 7.88 -12.20
CA ASN A 338 -19.37 7.33 -11.98
C ASN A 338 -18.27 8.12 -12.69
N LEU A 339 -18.56 8.69 -13.87
CA LEU A 339 -17.61 9.52 -14.62
C LEU A 339 -17.53 10.95 -14.08
N LEU A 340 -18.64 11.48 -13.59
CA LEU A 340 -18.77 12.87 -13.12
C LEU A 340 -19.06 12.96 -11.61
N GLY A 341 -19.47 11.86 -10.99
CA GLY A 341 -19.76 11.81 -9.55
C GLY A 341 -18.64 11.15 -8.76
N ARG A 342 -18.45 11.67 -7.56
CA ARG A 342 -17.45 11.17 -6.61
C ARG A 342 -17.86 9.78 -6.09
N GLN A 343 -16.94 8.83 -6.07
CA GLN A 343 -16.96 7.81 -5.01
C GLN A 343 -16.18 8.40 -3.83
N ASP A 344 -16.89 8.85 -2.80
CA ASP A 344 -16.26 9.22 -1.53
C ASP A 344 -15.46 8.03 -1.00
N LYS A 345 -14.13 8.10 -1.13
CA LYS A 345 -13.20 7.21 -0.41
C LYS A 345 -12.51 7.88 0.77
N ASP A 346 -12.97 9.07 1.18
CA ASP A 346 -12.51 9.74 2.40
C ASP A 346 -13.60 9.75 3.49
N ALA A 347 -14.20 8.58 3.74
CA ALA A 347 -15.02 8.34 4.91
C ALA A 347 -14.89 6.88 5.38
N ALA A 348 -13.70 6.49 5.82
CA ALA A 348 -13.48 5.41 6.80
C ALA A 348 -12.07 5.51 7.39
#